data_AF-A0A955S1R8-F1
#
_entry.id   AF-A0A955S1R8-F1
#
_cell.length_a   1.000
_cell.length_b   1.000
_cell.length_c   1.000
_cell.angle_alpha   90.00
_cell.angle_beta   90.00
_cell.angle_gamma   90.00
#
_symmetry.space_group_name_H-M   'P 1'
#
loop_
_entity.id
_entity.type
_entity.pdbx_description
1 polymer ?
#
loop_
_entity_poly.entity_id
_entity_poly.type
_entity_poly.pdbx_seq_one_letter_code
_entity_poly.pdbx_strand_id
1 'polypeptide(L)'
;MSNYKQIGLYWGERSILCVEILGHDNTRILSIPVEFNPDKILPPQLPAAANKAGEVLKNFLANNRIQADDFNIALPSKDIIFRTFVIPWMPANEIKGAVDFEAGKYIPFSLEELRYSYHVVQQTEESVKRLRIIFVAIRNDTLETYKNILGNAALNVKSIEPAQVALIRTLTMNNAIGESEVGAIVEQQNTSGKITIVHNRVPLFVREFQVRLPSGTPMNPAQAEANKQNQFVNEIRISLDYFARQDSALAANKIILISDTLNHSLVDQIRADLNVQDVLALSSKQLIGNKDAININYIAAFGAAVFGEVDLDLNINFSDAAKRSRGRKRKKTTMSFNLKAVLPALLISIGLVGGIVYYTQSELSKTRAQIAQLKTELGDKYVDMDTETIEMQNAKVIRKQKNYEEVRIESAIARFMQEIPPLLPDGAWLDEFRVSYKETGFIDKPVISINGYVYDEVKNEQFRLVYRLQKGLQESPVFSEAFENIDLLTTETQQMEGFDVTYFKLRCE
;
A
#
# COMPACT_ATOMS: atom_id res chain seq x y z
N MET A 1 2.97 -29.42 15.87
CA MET A 1 2.50 -28.19 16.52
C MET A 1 2.96 -28.14 17.95
N SER A 2 3.97 -27.32 18.22
CA SER A 2 4.47 -27.05 19.56
C SER A 2 3.39 -26.43 20.47
N ASN A 3 3.45 -26.67 21.78
CA ASN A 3 2.55 -26.09 22.80
C ASN A 3 2.71 -24.56 22.98
N TYR A 4 3.40 -23.88 22.07
CA TYR A 4 3.66 -22.45 22.16
C TYR A 4 2.70 -21.70 21.26
N LYS A 5 2.22 -20.58 21.79
CA LYS A 5 1.42 -19.62 21.06
C LYS A 5 2.23 -19.02 19.91
N GLN A 6 1.76 -19.16 18.68
CA GLN A 6 2.45 -18.66 17.50
C GLN A 6 1.68 -17.51 16.87
N ILE A 7 2.37 -16.43 16.53
CA ILE A 7 1.76 -15.25 15.92
C ILE A 7 2.47 -14.89 14.62
N GLY A 8 1.67 -14.80 13.56
CA GLY A 8 2.09 -14.32 12.26
C GLY A 8 1.41 -12.99 11.94
N LEU A 9 2.20 -12.03 11.49
CA LEU A 9 1.70 -10.77 10.94
C LEU A 9 2.00 -10.74 9.44
N TYR A 10 1.00 -10.47 8.61
CA TYR A 10 1.21 -10.08 7.21
C TYR A 10 0.99 -8.60 7.06
N TRP A 11 1.95 -7.95 6.41
CA TRP A 11 1.87 -6.54 6.12
C TRP A 11 1.19 -6.31 4.76
N GLY A 12 -0.13 -6.10 4.80
CA GLY A 12 -0.92 -5.82 3.61
C GLY A 12 -0.90 -4.36 3.19
N GLU A 13 -1.49 -4.04 2.03
CA GLU A 13 -1.53 -2.68 1.50
C GLU A 13 -2.37 -1.71 2.33
N ARG A 14 -3.46 -2.19 2.94
CA ARG A 14 -4.45 -1.37 3.66
C ARG A 14 -4.64 -1.76 5.13
N SER A 15 -4.03 -2.86 5.54
CA SER A 15 -4.13 -3.38 6.90
C SER A 15 -2.97 -4.31 7.22
N ILE A 16 -2.61 -4.40 8.49
CA ILE A 16 -1.76 -5.47 9.01
C ILE A 16 -2.71 -6.59 9.42
N LEU A 17 -2.48 -7.78 8.90
CA LEU A 17 -3.28 -8.95 9.24
C LEU A 17 -2.56 -9.78 10.27
N CYS A 18 -3.23 -10.08 11.37
CA CYS A 18 -2.70 -10.85 12.47
C CYS A 18 -3.41 -12.20 12.55
N VAL A 19 -2.61 -13.27 12.59
CA VAL A 19 -3.09 -14.63 12.82
C VAL A 19 -2.36 -15.20 14.03
N GLU A 20 -3.14 -15.66 15.00
CA GLU A 20 -2.67 -16.20 16.27
C GLU A 20 -3.17 -17.63 16.42
N ILE A 21 -2.24 -18.55 16.58
CA ILE A 21 -2.53 -19.98 16.76
C ILE A 21 -2.49 -20.26 18.27
N LEU A 22 -3.67 -20.60 18.81
CA LEU A 22 -3.90 -20.84 20.24
C LEU A 22 -3.83 -22.34 20.62
N GLY A 23 -3.70 -23.23 19.63
CA GLY A 23 -3.63 -24.69 19.79
C GLY A 23 -3.70 -25.40 18.44
N HIS A 24 -3.85 -26.73 18.44
CA HIS A 24 -3.81 -27.56 17.23
C HIS A 24 -4.81 -27.12 16.15
N ASP A 25 -6.04 -26.76 16.55
CA ASP A 25 -7.13 -26.40 15.61
C ASP A 25 -7.75 -25.03 15.90
N ASN A 26 -7.25 -24.30 16.90
CA ASN A 26 -7.84 -23.01 17.29
C ASN A 26 -6.98 -21.85 16.80
N THR A 27 -7.50 -21.15 15.79
CA THR A 27 -6.84 -20.00 15.17
C THR A 27 -7.70 -18.76 15.41
N ARG A 28 -7.12 -17.69 15.95
CA ARG A 28 -7.76 -16.38 16.03
C ARG A 28 -7.21 -15.49 14.93
N ILE A 29 -8.10 -14.82 14.20
CA ILE A 29 -7.76 -13.96 13.06
C ILE A 29 -8.25 -12.55 13.37
N LEU A 30 -7.37 -11.57 13.18
CA LEU A 30 -7.63 -10.17 13.46
C LEU A 30 -7.10 -9.32 12.31
N SER A 31 -7.90 -8.37 11.84
CA SER A 31 -7.43 -7.32 10.92
C SER A 31 -7.14 -6.07 11.73
N ILE A 32 -5.92 -5.58 11.62
CA ILE A 32 -5.51 -4.30 12.20
C ILE A 32 -5.69 -3.26 11.08
N PRO A 33 -6.75 -2.44 11.11
CA PRO A 33 -6.88 -1.35 10.16
C PRO A 33 -5.67 -0.43 10.36
N VAL A 34 -4.94 -0.21 9.28
CA VAL A 34 -3.77 0.64 9.29
C VAL A 34 -4.21 2.02 8.85
N GLU A 35 -4.38 2.93 9.80
CA GLU A 35 -4.57 4.36 9.48
C GLU A 35 -3.32 4.99 8.84
N PHE A 36 -2.21 4.26 8.80
CA PHE A 36 -0.89 4.71 8.34
C PHE A 36 -0.47 3.90 7.09
N ASN A 37 -0.93 4.28 5.89
CA ASN A 37 -0.53 3.55 4.67
C ASN A 37 1.01 3.60 4.48
N PRO A 38 1.73 2.47 4.44
CA PRO A 38 3.18 2.41 4.20
C PRO A 38 3.61 3.06 2.88
N ASP A 39 2.75 3.04 1.86
CA ASP A 39 3.01 3.72 0.58
C ASP A 39 3.01 5.24 0.72
N LYS A 40 2.37 5.77 1.77
CA LYS A 40 2.47 7.18 2.20
C LYS A 40 3.60 7.40 3.22
N ILE A 41 4.29 6.33 3.63
CA ILE A 41 5.39 6.31 4.62
C ILE A 41 6.63 5.74 3.91
N LEU A 42 7.18 6.46 2.94
CA LEU A 42 8.47 6.16 2.30
C LEU A 42 9.28 7.47 2.19
N PRO A 43 10.61 7.54 2.41
CA PRO A 43 11.55 6.76 3.23
C PRO A 43 11.88 7.53 4.57
N PRO A 44 13.03 7.39 5.31
CA PRO A 44 13.15 7.53 6.78
C PRO A 44 13.12 8.97 7.35
N GLN A 45 12.15 9.80 6.97
CA GLN A 45 12.19 11.24 7.28
C GLN A 45 11.20 11.70 8.35
N LEU A 46 10.32 10.84 8.87
CA LEU A 46 9.58 11.15 10.09
C LEU A 46 9.60 9.97 11.05
N PRO A 47 10.56 9.94 12.01
CA PRO A 47 10.45 9.11 13.20
C PRO A 47 9.06 9.17 13.83
N ALA A 48 8.39 10.32 13.76
CA ALA A 48 7.01 10.51 14.21
C ALA A 48 6.00 9.56 13.54
N ALA A 49 6.13 9.27 12.24
CA ALA A 49 5.21 8.39 11.53
C ALA A 49 5.41 6.92 11.94
N ALA A 50 6.67 6.47 12.05
CA ALA A 50 7.00 5.12 12.52
C ALA A 50 6.63 4.92 14.01
N ASN A 51 6.75 5.98 14.83
CA ASN A 51 6.32 5.98 16.22
C ASN A 51 4.81 5.83 16.32
N LYS A 52 4.03 6.66 15.61
CA LYS A 52 2.56 6.56 15.57
C LYS A 52 2.10 5.19 15.11
N ALA A 53 2.71 4.66 14.04
CA ALA A 53 2.43 3.32 13.54
C ALA A 53 2.68 2.22 14.59
N GLY A 54 3.81 2.30 15.29
CA GLY A 54 4.16 1.36 16.35
C GLY A 54 3.21 1.45 17.55
N GLU A 55 2.79 2.66 17.93
CA GLU A 55 1.80 2.88 19.00
C GLU A 55 0.43 2.31 18.64
N VAL A 56 -0.06 2.54 17.41
CA VAL A 56 -1.32 1.96 16.92
C VAL A 56 -1.26 0.44 16.96
N LEU A 57 -0.17 -0.15 16.47
CA LEU A 57 0.03 -1.60 16.49
C LEU A 57 0.06 -2.12 17.94
N LYS A 58 0.82 -1.48 18.83
CA LYS A 58 0.90 -1.84 20.25
C LYS A 58 -0.46 -1.79 20.94
N ASN A 59 -1.20 -0.70 20.76
CA ASN A 59 -2.52 -0.50 21.35
C ASN A 59 -3.51 -1.52 20.81
N PHE A 60 -3.48 -1.82 19.51
CA PHE A 60 -4.33 -2.84 18.92
C PHE A 60 -4.06 -4.22 19.55
N LEU A 61 -2.78 -4.63 19.63
CA LEU A 61 -2.40 -5.93 20.20
C LEU A 61 -2.82 -6.00 21.68
N ALA A 62 -2.61 -4.93 22.45
CA ALA A 62 -3.01 -4.84 23.85
C ALA A 62 -4.53 -4.93 24.04
N ASN A 63 -5.30 -4.16 23.28
CA ASN A 63 -6.78 -4.15 23.34
C ASN A 63 -7.38 -5.51 22.98
N ASN A 64 -6.75 -6.23 22.06
CA ASN A 64 -7.16 -7.58 21.66
C ASN A 64 -6.52 -8.69 22.51
N ARG A 65 -5.77 -8.35 23.57
CA ARG A 65 -5.09 -9.29 24.48
C ARG A 65 -4.18 -10.27 23.73
N ILE A 66 -3.51 -9.79 22.68
CA ILE A 66 -2.52 -10.54 21.93
C ILE A 66 -1.17 -10.39 22.64
N GLN A 67 -0.65 -11.51 23.13
CA GLN A 67 0.65 -11.58 23.82
C GLN A 67 1.37 -12.85 23.38
N ALA A 68 2.57 -12.74 22.84
CA ALA A 68 3.44 -13.88 22.53
C ALA A 68 4.90 -13.51 22.77
N ASP A 69 5.72 -14.54 22.99
CA ASP A 69 7.16 -14.38 23.15
C ASP A 69 7.82 -13.96 21.84
N ASP A 70 7.33 -14.45 20.70
CA ASP A 70 7.90 -14.23 19.38
C ASP A 70 6.81 -13.89 18.35
N PHE A 71 7.10 -12.93 17.46
CA PHE A 71 6.28 -12.59 16.30
C PHE A 71 7.05 -12.92 15.00
N ASN A 72 6.34 -13.49 14.03
CA ASN A 72 6.85 -13.78 12.69
C ASN A 72 6.17 -12.86 11.68
N ILE A 73 6.93 -12.23 10.78
CA ILE A 73 6.44 -11.19 9.89
C ILE A 73 6.59 -11.61 8.43
N ALA A 74 5.50 -11.53 7.66
CA ALA A 74 5.48 -11.65 6.22
C ALA A 74 5.34 -10.26 5.57
N LEU A 75 6.31 -9.91 4.72
CA LEU A 75 6.34 -8.65 3.97
C LEU A 75 5.71 -8.78 2.58
N PRO A 76 5.06 -7.74 2.04
CA PRO A 76 4.41 -7.80 0.74
C PRO A 76 5.45 -7.89 -0.38
N SER A 77 5.09 -8.56 -1.48
CA SER A 77 5.98 -8.78 -2.63
C SER A 77 6.48 -7.51 -3.28
N LYS A 78 5.70 -6.42 -3.27
CA LYS A 78 6.09 -5.13 -3.84
C LYS A 78 7.40 -4.56 -3.27
N ASP A 79 7.72 -4.91 -2.02
CA ASP A 79 8.94 -4.45 -1.34
C ASP A 79 10.11 -5.45 -1.50
N ILE A 80 9.84 -6.61 -2.12
CA ILE A 80 10.78 -7.71 -2.26
C ILE A 80 11.20 -7.87 -3.72
N ILE A 81 12.51 -7.87 -3.95
CA ILE A 81 13.12 -8.14 -5.25
C ILE A 81 13.32 -9.64 -5.38
N PHE A 82 12.54 -10.29 -6.24
CA PHE A 82 12.75 -11.67 -6.67
C PHE A 82 13.47 -11.72 -8.02
N ARG A 83 14.61 -12.41 -8.09
CA ARG A 83 15.33 -12.66 -9.35
C ARG A 83 15.85 -14.08 -9.39
N THR A 84 15.74 -14.70 -10.56
CA THR A 84 16.30 -16.02 -10.82
C THR A 84 17.28 -15.91 -11.98
N PHE A 85 18.48 -16.44 -11.80
CA PHE A 85 19.52 -16.49 -12.84
C PHE A 85 20.37 -17.75 -12.69
N VAL A 86 21.13 -18.09 -13.73
CA VAL A 86 21.93 -19.31 -13.77
C VAL A 86 23.41 -18.94 -13.89
N ILE A 87 24.24 -19.53 -13.04
CA ILE A 87 25.69 -19.42 -13.10
C ILE A 87 26.31 -20.80 -13.37
N PRO A 88 27.55 -20.87 -13.90
CA PRO A 88 28.28 -22.13 -14.02
C PRO A 88 28.43 -22.83 -12.67
N TRP A 89 28.58 -24.15 -12.68
CA TRP A 89 28.96 -24.87 -11.47
C TRP A 89 30.32 -24.40 -10.94
N MET A 90 30.39 -24.18 -9.64
CA MET A 90 31.60 -23.78 -8.93
C MET A 90 31.55 -24.23 -7.46
N PRO A 91 32.71 -24.30 -6.78
CA PRO A 91 32.78 -24.58 -5.35
C PRO A 91 31.98 -23.58 -4.51
N ALA A 92 31.42 -24.05 -3.38
CA ALA A 92 30.50 -23.25 -2.55
C ALA A 92 31.09 -21.93 -2.02
N ASN A 93 32.40 -21.86 -1.82
CA ASN A 93 33.13 -20.65 -1.40
C ASN A 93 33.21 -19.56 -2.48
N GLU A 94 33.02 -19.91 -3.75
CA GLU A 94 33.07 -18.97 -4.88
C GLU A 94 31.68 -18.47 -5.29
N ILE A 95 30.63 -19.23 -4.97
CA ILE A 95 29.25 -18.92 -5.35
C ILE A 95 28.86 -17.49 -4.95
N LYS A 96 29.19 -17.05 -3.73
CA LYS A 96 28.79 -15.71 -3.27
C LYS A 96 29.33 -14.61 -4.20
N GLY A 97 30.60 -14.69 -4.59
CA GLY A 97 31.21 -13.68 -5.47
C GLY A 97 30.57 -13.67 -6.86
N ALA A 98 30.24 -14.84 -7.40
CA ALA A 98 29.53 -14.96 -8.66
C ALA A 98 28.08 -14.44 -8.57
N VAL A 99 27.38 -14.73 -7.47
CA VAL A 99 26.04 -14.20 -7.20
C VAL A 99 26.07 -12.69 -7.11
N ASP A 100 27.04 -12.11 -6.39
CA ASP A 100 27.16 -10.66 -6.25
C ASP A 100 27.43 -9.98 -7.60
N PHE A 101 28.33 -10.55 -8.40
CA PHE A 101 28.63 -10.07 -9.76
C PHE A 101 27.42 -10.16 -10.69
N GLU A 102 26.71 -11.29 -10.68
CA GLU A 102 25.58 -11.52 -11.57
C GLU A 102 24.37 -10.68 -11.17
N ALA A 103 24.06 -10.60 -9.87
CA ALA A 103 22.98 -9.78 -9.34
C ALA A 103 23.16 -8.29 -9.67
N GLY A 104 24.41 -7.79 -9.64
CA GLY A 104 24.74 -6.41 -10.01
C GLY A 104 24.40 -6.01 -11.45
N LYS A 105 24.20 -6.98 -12.35
CA LYS A 105 23.78 -6.71 -13.75
C LYS A 105 22.27 -6.48 -13.88
N TYR A 106 21.48 -7.03 -12.97
CA TYR A 106 20.02 -7.08 -13.09
C TYR A 106 19.28 -6.20 -12.07
N ILE A 107 19.96 -5.82 -10.98
CA ILE A 107 19.37 -5.06 -9.89
C ILE A 107 19.81 -3.60 -10.01
N PRO A 108 18.88 -2.63 -10.10
CA PRO A 108 19.21 -1.22 -10.31
C PRO A 108 19.72 -0.50 -9.04
N PHE A 109 20.19 -1.25 -8.05
CA PHE A 109 20.67 -0.76 -6.75
C PHE A 109 21.99 -1.43 -6.41
N SER A 110 22.84 -0.75 -5.63
CA SER A 110 24.03 -1.38 -5.09
C SER A 110 23.63 -2.50 -4.12
N LEU A 111 24.35 -3.62 -4.14
CA LEU A 111 24.11 -4.71 -3.18
C LEU A 111 24.30 -4.25 -1.72
N GLU A 112 25.09 -3.20 -1.48
CA GLU A 112 25.27 -2.60 -0.16
C GLU A 112 24.00 -1.91 0.37
N GLU A 113 23.12 -1.46 -0.53
CA GLU A 113 21.84 -0.85 -0.19
C GLU A 113 20.75 -1.89 0.07
N LEU A 114 21.07 -3.17 -0.07
CA LEU A 114 20.14 -4.28 0.01
C LEU A 114 20.47 -5.21 1.16
N ARG A 115 19.41 -5.69 1.82
CA ARG A 115 19.47 -6.91 2.61
C ARG A 115 19.00 -8.05 1.71
N TYR A 116 19.88 -8.99 1.40
CA TYR A 116 19.57 -10.09 0.49
C TYR A 116 19.98 -11.45 1.05
N SER A 117 19.35 -12.48 0.48
CA SER A 117 19.71 -13.89 0.62
C SER A 117 19.56 -14.56 -0.74
N TYR A 118 20.17 -15.72 -0.91
CA TYR A 118 19.99 -16.51 -2.12
C TYR A 118 19.89 -18.00 -1.80
N HIS A 119 19.17 -18.73 -2.64
CA HIS A 119 19.07 -20.18 -2.60
C HIS A 119 19.64 -20.78 -3.88
N VAL A 120 20.38 -21.87 -3.74
CA VAL A 120 21.12 -22.51 -4.83
C VAL A 120 20.45 -23.84 -5.16
N VAL A 121 19.97 -23.96 -6.40
CA VAL A 121 19.45 -25.22 -6.93
C VAL A 121 20.44 -25.72 -7.99
N GLN A 122 20.98 -26.91 -7.78
CA GLN A 122 21.83 -27.54 -8.78
C GLN A 122 20.96 -28.14 -9.88
N GLN A 123 21.32 -27.86 -11.12
CA GLN A 123 20.67 -28.44 -12.31
C GLN A 123 21.73 -28.97 -13.27
N THR A 124 21.36 -29.97 -14.07
CA THR A 124 22.22 -30.50 -15.13
C THR A 124 21.48 -30.37 -16.45
N GLU A 125 22.00 -29.53 -17.35
CA GLU A 125 21.48 -29.34 -18.70
C GLU A 125 22.53 -29.87 -19.67
N GLU A 126 22.15 -30.81 -20.55
CA GLU A 126 23.04 -31.34 -21.60
C GLU A 126 24.42 -31.85 -21.08
N SER A 127 24.43 -32.50 -19.92
CA SER A 127 25.65 -32.97 -19.22
C SER A 127 26.54 -31.86 -18.63
N VAL A 128 26.12 -30.60 -18.70
CA VAL A 128 26.80 -29.46 -18.06
C VAL A 128 26.11 -29.15 -16.73
N LYS A 129 26.86 -29.21 -15.63
CA LYS A 129 26.37 -28.79 -14.32
C LYS A 129 26.27 -27.28 -14.27
N ARG A 130 25.10 -26.77 -13.86
CA ARG A 130 24.84 -25.36 -13.63
C ARG A 130 24.19 -25.16 -12.27
N LEU A 131 24.29 -23.95 -11.74
CA LEU A 131 23.68 -23.54 -10.49
C LEU A 131 22.63 -22.48 -10.80
N ARG A 132 21.38 -22.78 -10.49
CA ARG A 132 20.30 -21.82 -10.52
C ARG A 132 20.26 -21.11 -9.18
N ILE A 133 20.25 -19.79 -9.23
CA ILE A 133 20.26 -18.90 -8.07
C ILE A 133 18.90 -18.23 -7.99
N ILE A 134 18.21 -18.45 -6.88
CA ILE A 134 17.01 -17.70 -6.51
C ILE A 134 17.47 -16.61 -5.55
N PHE A 135 17.58 -15.39 -6.06
CA PHE A 135 18.00 -14.21 -5.31
C PHE A 135 16.79 -13.46 -4.79
N VAL A 136 16.79 -13.17 -3.50
CA VAL A 136 15.70 -12.45 -2.83
C VAL A 136 16.28 -11.33 -1.97
N ALA A 137 15.80 -10.10 -2.19
CA ALA A 137 16.30 -8.93 -1.48
C ALA A 137 15.21 -7.94 -1.10
N ILE A 138 15.52 -7.09 -0.13
CA ILE A 138 14.76 -5.92 0.28
C ILE A 138 15.72 -4.74 0.44
N ARG A 139 15.29 -3.52 0.14
CA ARG A 139 16.10 -2.32 0.38
C ARG A 139 16.28 -2.10 1.89
N ASN A 140 17.49 -1.71 2.30
CA ASN A 140 17.82 -1.50 3.71
C ASN A 140 16.92 -0.43 4.35
N ASP A 141 16.62 0.68 3.65
CA ASP A 141 15.74 1.74 4.15
C ASP A 141 14.30 1.26 4.38
N THR A 142 13.76 0.46 3.46
CA THR A 142 12.44 -0.18 3.60
C THR A 142 12.43 -1.15 4.77
N LEU A 143 13.45 -2.02 4.90
CA LEU A 143 13.55 -2.98 6.00
C LEU A 143 13.68 -2.28 7.37
N GLU A 144 14.50 -1.24 7.47
CA GLU A 144 14.65 -0.47 8.71
C GLU A 144 13.36 0.27 9.09
N THR A 145 12.56 0.72 8.12
CA THR A 145 11.22 1.27 8.38
C THR A 145 10.32 0.24 9.06
N TYR A 146 10.27 -0.99 8.54
CA TYR A 146 9.53 -2.09 9.17
C TYR A 146 10.03 -2.38 10.59
N LYS A 147 11.36 -2.51 10.77
CA LYS A 147 11.96 -2.80 12.09
C LYS A 147 11.66 -1.70 13.10
N ASN A 148 11.70 -0.43 12.71
CA ASN A 148 11.39 0.69 13.59
C ASN A 148 9.94 0.64 14.09
N ILE A 149 8.98 0.37 13.20
CA ILE A 149 7.57 0.25 13.59
C ILE A 149 7.37 -0.92 14.56
N LEU A 150 7.94 -2.08 14.26
CA LEU A 150 7.86 -3.29 15.10
C LEU A 150 8.54 -3.07 16.47
N GLY A 151 9.68 -2.37 16.49
CA GLY A 151 10.42 -2.00 17.69
C GLY A 151 9.64 -1.01 18.57
N ASN A 152 9.01 0.00 17.98
CA ASN A 152 8.13 0.95 18.66
C ASN A 152 6.89 0.26 19.25
N ALA A 153 6.41 -0.79 18.58
CA ALA A 153 5.36 -1.66 19.10
C ALA A 153 5.84 -2.62 20.21
N ALA A 154 7.13 -2.59 20.56
CA ALA A 154 7.80 -3.46 21.53
C ALA A 154 7.65 -4.96 21.21
N LEU A 155 7.64 -5.31 19.93
CA LEU A 155 7.51 -6.70 19.48
C LEU A 155 8.87 -7.39 19.43
N ASN A 156 8.94 -8.59 19.98
CA ASN A 156 10.10 -9.46 19.79
C ASN A 156 9.94 -10.23 18.46
N VAL A 157 10.63 -9.76 17.43
CA VAL A 157 10.51 -10.31 16.07
C VAL A 157 11.50 -11.44 15.86
N LYS A 158 10.98 -12.64 15.62
CA LYS A 158 11.77 -13.85 15.37
C LYS A 158 12.15 -13.99 13.91
N SER A 159 11.20 -13.81 13.00
CA SER A 159 11.44 -13.88 11.56
C SER A 159 10.80 -12.72 10.80
N ILE A 160 11.46 -12.31 9.73
CA ILE A 160 10.93 -11.39 8.71
C ILE A 160 11.21 -12.04 7.36
N GLU A 161 10.18 -12.38 6.61
CA GLU A 161 10.30 -13.09 5.34
C GLU A 161 9.35 -12.54 4.27
N PRO A 162 9.55 -12.85 2.98
CA PRO A 162 8.58 -12.53 1.94
C PRO A 162 7.27 -13.30 2.11
N ALA A 163 6.14 -12.67 1.80
CA ALA A 163 4.82 -13.30 1.86
C ALA A 163 4.68 -14.53 0.96
N GLN A 164 5.44 -14.61 -0.14
CA GLN A 164 5.45 -15.79 -1.02
C GLN A 164 5.98 -17.04 -0.30
N VAL A 165 6.98 -16.87 0.57
CA VAL A 165 7.53 -17.98 1.38
C VAL A 165 6.48 -18.45 2.38
N ALA A 166 5.82 -17.52 3.05
CA ALA A 166 4.72 -17.81 3.98
C ALA A 166 3.53 -18.50 3.27
N LEU A 167 3.15 -18.02 2.09
CA LEU A 167 2.09 -18.60 1.26
C LEU A 167 2.39 -20.04 0.88
N ILE A 168 3.60 -20.30 0.37
CA ILE A 168 4.04 -21.66 0.02
C ILE A 168 4.05 -22.56 1.25
N ARG A 169 4.41 -22.03 2.43
CA ARG A 169 4.32 -22.78 3.69
C ARG A 169 2.90 -23.25 3.98
N THR A 170 1.92 -22.35 3.89
CA THR A 170 0.50 -22.69 4.10
C THR A 170 0.02 -23.74 3.10
N LEU A 171 0.37 -23.58 1.82
CA LEU A 171 -0.01 -24.53 0.77
C LEU A 171 0.64 -25.90 0.97
N THR A 172 1.90 -25.93 1.41
CA THR A 172 2.64 -27.15 1.75
C THR A 172 1.98 -27.89 2.91
N MET A 173 1.60 -27.17 3.97
CA MET A 173 0.92 -27.74 5.13
C MET A 173 -0.43 -28.38 4.78
N ASN A 174 -1.10 -27.84 3.75
CA ASN A 174 -2.35 -28.35 3.23
C ASN A 174 -2.17 -29.41 2.12
N ASN A 175 -0.94 -29.85 1.85
CA ASN A 175 -0.59 -30.76 0.74
C ASN A 175 -1.09 -30.28 -0.64
N ALA A 176 -1.27 -28.97 -0.82
CA ALA A 176 -1.69 -28.39 -2.08
C ALA A 176 -0.55 -28.31 -3.11
N ILE A 177 0.71 -28.29 -2.64
CA ILE A 177 1.92 -28.28 -3.46
C ILE A 177 2.83 -29.46 -3.10
N GLY A 178 3.15 -30.29 -4.09
CA GLY A 178 4.07 -31.44 -3.96
C GLY A 178 5.54 -31.04 -3.85
N GLU A 179 6.39 -32.01 -3.47
CA GLU A 179 7.85 -31.82 -3.32
C GLU A 179 8.60 -31.65 -4.64
N SER A 180 8.06 -32.21 -5.74
CA SER A 180 8.69 -32.19 -7.07
C SER A 180 7.81 -31.52 -8.14
N GLU A 181 6.90 -30.65 -7.72
CA GLU A 181 5.87 -30.07 -8.57
C GLU A 181 6.31 -28.71 -9.14
N VAL A 182 6.06 -28.51 -10.44
CA VAL A 182 6.15 -27.20 -11.09
C VAL A 182 4.74 -26.64 -11.22
N GLY A 183 4.41 -25.66 -10.39
CA GLY A 183 3.05 -25.11 -10.31
C GLY A 183 3.03 -23.60 -10.40
N ALA A 184 1.91 -23.04 -10.84
CA ALA A 184 1.63 -21.62 -10.75
C ALA A 184 0.58 -21.37 -9.66
N ILE A 185 0.96 -20.61 -8.64
CA ILE A 185 0.04 -20.11 -7.61
C ILE A 185 -0.49 -18.77 -8.09
N VAL A 186 -1.81 -18.64 -8.25
CA VAL A 186 -2.48 -17.43 -8.71
C VAL A 186 -3.38 -16.90 -7.62
N GLU A 187 -3.04 -15.76 -7.04
CA GLU A 187 -3.87 -15.03 -6.07
C GLU A 187 -4.74 -14.02 -6.81
N GLN A 188 -6.06 -14.09 -6.65
CA GLN A 188 -7.03 -13.17 -7.25
C GLN A 188 -7.65 -12.24 -6.20
N GLN A 189 -7.48 -10.92 -6.37
CA GLN A 189 -8.08 -9.91 -5.50
C GLN A 189 -8.77 -8.82 -6.32
N ASN A 190 -10.10 -8.89 -6.47
CA ASN A 190 -10.96 -7.92 -7.16
C ASN A 190 -10.43 -7.43 -8.53
N THR A 191 -9.56 -6.41 -8.57
CA THR A 191 -8.95 -5.84 -9.79
C THR A 191 -7.44 -6.07 -9.89
N SER A 192 -6.86 -6.88 -9.03
CA SER A 192 -5.44 -7.20 -8.99
C SER A 192 -5.23 -8.71 -8.91
N GLY A 193 -4.11 -9.16 -9.43
CA GLY A 193 -3.69 -10.54 -9.37
C GLY A 193 -2.21 -10.65 -9.09
N LYS A 194 -1.83 -11.78 -8.49
CA LYS A 194 -0.44 -12.14 -8.32
C LYS A 194 -0.23 -13.56 -8.77
N ILE A 195 0.83 -13.78 -9.52
CA ILE A 195 1.24 -15.11 -9.95
C ILE A 195 2.63 -15.40 -9.41
N THR A 196 2.77 -16.55 -8.76
CA THR A 196 4.03 -17.09 -8.30
C THR A 196 4.24 -18.46 -8.93
N ILE A 197 5.28 -18.61 -9.76
CA ILE A 197 5.65 -19.91 -10.31
C ILE A 197 6.66 -20.53 -9.35
N VAL A 198 6.35 -21.75 -8.93
CA VAL A 198 7.13 -22.51 -7.96
C VAL A 198 7.65 -23.80 -8.60
N HIS A 199 8.83 -24.20 -8.18
CA HIS A 199 9.39 -25.52 -8.46
C HIS A 199 10.00 -26.04 -7.15
N ASN A 200 9.60 -27.23 -6.73
CA ASN A 200 10.04 -27.84 -5.47
C ASN A 200 9.82 -26.93 -4.25
N ARG A 201 8.64 -26.29 -4.18
CA ARG A 201 8.29 -25.31 -3.13
C ARG A 201 9.23 -24.09 -3.05
N VAL A 202 10.04 -23.84 -4.08
CA VAL A 202 10.86 -22.63 -4.21
C VAL A 202 10.22 -21.70 -5.25
N PRO A 203 9.90 -20.44 -4.89
CA PRO A 203 9.41 -19.45 -5.85
C PRO A 203 10.52 -19.07 -6.84
N LEU A 204 10.27 -19.30 -8.13
CA LEU A 204 11.18 -18.98 -9.22
C LEU A 204 10.83 -17.66 -9.92
N PHE A 205 9.55 -17.33 -9.96
CA PHE A 205 9.02 -16.14 -10.61
C PHE A 205 7.85 -15.60 -9.80
N VAL A 206 7.83 -14.29 -9.58
CA VAL A 206 6.76 -13.58 -8.88
C VAL A 206 6.40 -12.35 -9.71
N ARG A 207 5.12 -12.20 -10.05
CA ARG A 207 4.61 -11.04 -10.77
C ARG A 207 3.26 -10.62 -10.23
N GLU A 208 3.09 -9.32 -10.06
CA GLU A 208 1.82 -8.67 -9.78
C GLU A 208 1.28 -8.03 -11.06
N PHE A 209 -0.03 -8.06 -11.25
CA PHE A 209 -0.71 -7.46 -12.39
C PHE A 209 -2.05 -6.86 -11.97
N GLN A 210 -2.54 -5.91 -12.76
CA GLN A 210 -3.81 -5.21 -12.52
C GLN A 210 -4.74 -5.44 -13.70
N VAL A 211 -6.00 -5.72 -13.40
CA VAL A 211 -7.09 -5.89 -14.38
C VAL A 211 -7.83 -4.57 -14.50
N ARG A 212 -7.88 -4.02 -15.72
CA ARG A 212 -8.46 -2.69 -15.98
C ARG A 212 -9.72 -2.82 -16.83
N LEU A 213 -10.86 -2.41 -16.28
CA LEU A 213 -12.08 -2.31 -17.07
C LEU A 213 -11.92 -1.25 -18.17
N PRO A 214 -12.41 -1.51 -19.40
CA PRO A 214 -12.46 -0.50 -20.45
C PRO A 214 -13.24 0.73 -19.99
N SER A 215 -12.65 1.92 -20.11
CA SER A 215 -13.30 3.20 -19.79
C SER A 215 -14.10 3.71 -20.99
N GLY A 216 -15.33 4.19 -20.75
CA GLY A 216 -16.12 4.93 -21.74
C GLY A 216 -17.27 4.16 -22.41
N THR A 217 -17.45 2.87 -22.13
CA THR A 217 -18.61 2.10 -22.60
C THR A 217 -19.52 1.77 -21.41
N PRO A 218 -20.82 2.12 -21.44
CA PRO A 218 -21.76 1.63 -20.43
C PRO A 218 -21.77 0.10 -20.44
N MET A 219 -21.34 -0.52 -19.35
CA MET A 219 -21.34 -1.96 -19.17
C MET A 219 -22.32 -2.33 -18.09
N ASN A 220 -23.11 -3.38 -18.33
CA ASN A 220 -23.87 -3.98 -17.24
C ASN A 220 -22.91 -4.78 -16.30
N PRO A 221 -23.32 -5.09 -15.06
CA PRO A 221 -22.45 -5.78 -14.10
C PRO A 221 -21.93 -7.14 -14.59
N ALA A 222 -22.73 -7.90 -15.35
CA ALA A 222 -22.35 -9.20 -15.87
C ALA A 222 -21.26 -9.10 -16.96
N GLN A 223 -21.38 -8.12 -17.86
CA GLN A 223 -20.38 -7.81 -18.88
C GLN A 223 -19.08 -7.33 -18.25
N ALA A 224 -19.16 -6.46 -17.24
CA ALA A 224 -17.98 -6.01 -16.52
C ALA A 224 -17.24 -7.18 -15.85
N GLU A 225 -17.97 -8.10 -15.22
CA GLU A 225 -17.39 -9.28 -14.58
C GLU A 225 -16.76 -10.26 -15.58
N ALA A 226 -17.43 -10.55 -16.70
CA ALA A 226 -16.88 -11.38 -17.76
C ALA A 226 -15.60 -10.77 -18.36
N ASN A 227 -15.57 -9.45 -18.58
CA ASN A 227 -14.38 -8.77 -19.07
C ASN A 227 -13.22 -8.81 -18.07
N LYS A 228 -13.49 -8.69 -16.77
CA LYS A 228 -12.46 -8.88 -15.73
C LYS A 228 -11.89 -10.29 -15.78
N GLN A 229 -12.73 -11.31 -15.91
CA GLN A 229 -12.30 -12.71 -15.99
C GLN A 229 -11.41 -12.95 -17.21
N ASN A 230 -11.84 -12.49 -18.39
CA ASN A 230 -11.05 -12.62 -19.63
C ASN A 230 -9.68 -11.96 -19.52
N GLN A 231 -9.62 -10.74 -18.99
CA GLN A 231 -8.36 -10.04 -18.77
C GLN A 231 -7.48 -10.75 -17.73
N PHE A 232 -8.07 -11.28 -16.66
CA PHE A 232 -7.35 -12.01 -15.64
C PHE A 232 -6.69 -13.28 -16.21
N VAL A 233 -7.45 -14.08 -16.97
CA VAL A 233 -6.91 -15.27 -17.67
C VAL A 233 -5.81 -14.89 -18.65
N ASN A 234 -5.99 -13.78 -19.39
CA ASN A 234 -4.96 -13.27 -20.29
C ASN A 234 -3.67 -12.88 -19.56
N GLU A 235 -3.75 -12.24 -18.39
CA GLU A 235 -2.56 -11.90 -17.59
C GLU A 235 -1.85 -13.13 -17.02
N ILE A 236 -2.60 -14.18 -16.64
CA ILE A 236 -2.02 -15.49 -16.27
C ILE A 236 -1.26 -16.05 -17.48
N ARG A 237 -1.89 -16.09 -18.65
CA ARG A 237 -1.27 -16.58 -19.90
C ARG A 237 0.04 -15.86 -20.20
N ILE A 238 0.02 -14.52 -20.22
CA ILE A 238 1.21 -13.70 -20.49
C ILE A 238 2.33 -14.03 -19.49
N SER A 239 1.98 -14.23 -18.22
CA SER A 239 2.96 -14.55 -17.18
C SER A 239 3.58 -15.94 -17.33
N LEU A 240 2.76 -16.93 -17.68
CA LEU A 240 3.23 -18.29 -17.97
C LEU A 240 4.10 -18.31 -19.23
N ASP A 241 3.67 -17.64 -20.31
CA ASP A 241 4.42 -17.54 -21.55
C ASP A 241 5.77 -16.84 -21.36
N TYR A 242 5.80 -15.76 -20.56
CA TYR A 242 7.03 -15.05 -20.22
C TYR A 242 8.00 -15.98 -19.49
N PHE A 243 7.53 -16.72 -18.50
CA PHE A 243 8.36 -17.67 -17.76
C PHE A 243 8.85 -18.83 -18.64
N ALA A 244 7.96 -19.44 -19.43
CA ALA A 244 8.30 -20.54 -20.33
C ALA A 244 9.33 -20.13 -21.40
N ARG A 245 9.36 -18.86 -21.80
CA ARG A 245 10.41 -18.32 -22.69
C ARG A 245 11.76 -18.17 -21.99
N GLN A 246 11.75 -17.84 -20.70
CA GLN A 246 12.97 -17.72 -19.90
C GLN A 246 13.53 -19.08 -19.53
N ASP A 247 12.66 -20.07 -19.30
CA ASP A 247 13.01 -21.42 -18.88
C ASP A 247 12.04 -22.45 -19.48
N SER A 248 12.34 -22.89 -20.70
CA SER A 248 11.48 -23.81 -21.45
C SER A 248 11.42 -25.22 -20.85
N ALA A 249 12.33 -25.57 -19.95
CA ALA A 249 12.36 -26.88 -19.29
C ALA A 249 11.31 -27.00 -18.19
N LEU A 250 10.81 -25.89 -17.65
CA LEU A 250 9.84 -25.85 -16.56
C LEU A 250 8.47 -25.33 -17.03
N ALA A 251 7.65 -26.21 -17.59
CA ALA A 251 6.25 -25.89 -17.85
C ALA A 251 5.41 -26.09 -16.58
N ALA A 252 4.72 -25.04 -16.12
CA ALA A 252 3.76 -25.16 -15.03
C ALA A 252 2.54 -25.96 -15.50
N ASN A 253 2.44 -27.21 -15.04
CA ASN A 253 1.38 -28.14 -15.43
C ASN A 253 0.19 -28.14 -14.46
N LYS A 254 0.30 -27.39 -13.36
CA LYS A 254 -0.75 -27.19 -12.37
C LYS A 254 -0.92 -25.73 -12.03
N ILE A 255 -2.16 -25.28 -11.88
CA ILE A 255 -2.51 -23.95 -11.40
C ILE A 255 -3.27 -24.07 -10.09
N ILE A 256 -2.79 -23.40 -9.05
CA ILE A 256 -3.49 -23.25 -7.78
C ILE A 256 -4.08 -21.85 -7.75
N LEU A 257 -5.40 -21.74 -7.98
CA LEU A 257 -6.12 -20.48 -7.92
C LEU A 257 -6.59 -20.22 -6.48
N ILE A 258 -6.17 -19.09 -5.91
CA ILE A 258 -6.52 -18.65 -4.57
C ILE A 258 -7.38 -17.40 -4.67
N SER A 259 -8.61 -17.44 -4.18
CA SER A 259 -9.55 -16.32 -4.22
C SER A 259 -10.43 -16.26 -2.97
N ASP A 260 -10.96 -15.06 -2.66
CA ASP A 260 -11.92 -14.89 -1.55
C ASP A 260 -13.23 -15.65 -1.84
N THR A 261 -13.65 -15.65 -3.11
CA THR A 261 -14.85 -16.33 -3.61
C THR A 261 -14.46 -17.29 -4.72
N LEU A 262 -14.79 -18.57 -4.57
CA LEU A 262 -14.54 -19.59 -5.58
C LEU A 262 -15.48 -19.37 -6.78
N ASN A 263 -14.90 -19.18 -7.96
CA ASN A 263 -15.63 -18.98 -9.20
C ASN A 263 -15.34 -20.14 -10.17
N HIS A 264 -16.28 -21.08 -10.27
CA HIS A 264 -16.15 -22.25 -11.13
C HIS A 264 -16.01 -21.89 -12.61
N SER A 265 -16.68 -20.84 -13.08
CA SER A 265 -16.57 -20.38 -14.47
C SER A 265 -15.15 -19.92 -14.81
N LEU A 266 -14.48 -19.23 -13.89
CA LEU A 266 -13.10 -18.81 -14.08
C LEU A 266 -12.15 -20.01 -14.11
N VAL A 267 -12.38 -21.01 -13.25
CA VAL A 267 -11.58 -22.25 -13.25
C VAL A 267 -11.72 -22.99 -14.59
N ASP A 268 -12.95 -23.13 -15.09
CA ASP A 268 -13.21 -23.80 -16.36
C ASP A 268 -12.60 -23.02 -17.54
N GLN A 269 -12.64 -21.69 -17.50
CA GLN A 269 -11.97 -20.86 -18.49
C GLN A 269 -10.46 -21.01 -18.45
N ILE A 270 -9.83 -21.04 -17.27
CA ILE A 270 -8.39 -21.29 -17.12
C ILE A 270 -8.02 -22.64 -17.74
N ARG A 271 -8.81 -23.69 -17.48
CA ARG A 271 -8.57 -25.03 -18.05
C ARG A 271 -8.64 -25.00 -19.58
N ALA A 272 -9.66 -24.36 -20.13
CA ALA A 272 -9.90 -24.30 -21.57
C ALA A 272 -8.86 -23.43 -22.30
N ASP A 273 -8.66 -22.18 -21.84
CA ASP A 273 -7.86 -21.17 -22.56
C ASP A 273 -6.34 -21.40 -22.39
N LEU A 274 -5.91 -21.97 -21.26
CA LEU A 274 -4.48 -22.22 -20.98
C LEU A 274 -4.06 -23.67 -21.22
N ASN A 275 -5.01 -24.56 -21.55
CA ASN A 275 -4.76 -25.99 -21.74
C ASN A 275 -4.08 -26.66 -20.51
N VAL A 276 -4.48 -26.25 -19.30
CA VAL A 276 -4.00 -26.82 -18.03
C VAL A 276 -5.13 -27.61 -17.39
N GLN A 277 -5.00 -28.94 -17.29
CA GLN A 277 -6.06 -29.79 -16.73
C GLN A 277 -6.11 -29.73 -15.19
N ASP A 278 -4.95 -29.66 -14.54
CA ASP A 278 -4.84 -29.63 -13.08
C ASP A 278 -4.98 -28.19 -12.56
N VAL A 279 -6.22 -27.77 -12.35
CA VAL A 279 -6.54 -26.47 -11.73
C VAL A 279 -7.24 -26.70 -10.40
N LEU A 280 -6.56 -26.36 -9.31
CA LEU A 280 -7.03 -26.47 -7.94
C LEU A 280 -7.44 -25.09 -7.43
N ALA A 281 -8.73 -24.90 -7.14
CA ALA A 281 -9.23 -23.65 -6.59
C ALA A 281 -9.40 -23.76 -5.07
N LEU A 282 -8.77 -22.84 -4.33
CA LEU A 282 -8.74 -22.81 -2.87
C LEU A 282 -9.15 -21.43 -2.34
N SER A 283 -9.83 -21.43 -1.20
CA SER A 283 -10.12 -20.22 -0.44
C SER A 283 -9.26 -20.16 0.82
N SER A 284 -9.12 -18.96 1.38
CA SER A 284 -8.51 -18.72 2.69
C SER A 284 -9.15 -19.56 3.80
N LYS A 285 -10.48 -19.73 3.77
CA LYS A 285 -11.22 -20.58 4.72
C LYS A 285 -10.78 -22.04 4.69
N GLN A 286 -10.59 -22.60 3.49
CA GLN A 286 -10.14 -23.99 3.33
C GLN A 286 -8.70 -24.17 3.80
N LEU A 287 -7.83 -23.19 3.52
CA LEU A 287 -6.40 -23.28 3.84
C LEU A 287 -6.08 -23.04 5.32
N ILE A 288 -6.86 -22.19 6.00
CA ILE A 288 -6.63 -21.83 7.40
C ILE A 288 -7.51 -22.67 8.35
N GLY A 289 -8.60 -23.26 7.84
CA GLY A 289 -9.56 -24.01 8.67
C GLY A 289 -10.43 -23.12 9.56
N ASN A 290 -10.46 -21.80 9.31
CA ASN A 290 -11.26 -20.84 10.07
C ASN A 290 -12.27 -20.12 9.16
N LYS A 291 -13.55 -20.07 9.58
CA LYS A 291 -14.66 -19.46 8.83
C LYS A 291 -14.54 -17.94 8.68
N ASP A 292 -13.87 -17.27 9.61
CA ASP A 292 -13.66 -15.82 9.64
C ASP A 292 -12.51 -15.39 8.72
N ALA A 293 -11.74 -16.34 8.19
CA ALA A 293 -10.70 -16.11 7.19
C ALA A 293 -11.31 -15.81 5.82
N ILE A 294 -11.94 -14.64 5.65
CA ILE A 294 -12.65 -14.28 4.41
C ILE A 294 -11.69 -13.69 3.36
N ASN A 295 -10.52 -13.17 3.79
CA ASN A 295 -9.55 -12.50 2.92
C ASN A 295 -8.34 -13.41 2.62
N ILE A 296 -7.93 -13.54 1.35
CA ILE A 296 -6.77 -14.36 0.96
C ILE A 296 -5.46 -13.90 1.59
N ASN A 297 -5.32 -12.62 1.93
CA ASN A 297 -4.12 -12.09 2.57
C ASN A 297 -3.87 -12.69 3.96
N TYR A 298 -4.89 -13.28 4.62
CA TYR A 298 -4.68 -14.04 5.86
C TYR A 298 -3.83 -15.29 5.68
N ILE A 299 -3.72 -15.83 4.45
CA ILE A 299 -2.96 -17.03 4.15
C ILE A 299 -1.47 -16.80 4.41
N ALA A 300 -0.95 -15.63 4.05
CA ALA A 300 0.42 -15.24 4.33
C ALA A 300 0.65 -15.02 5.84
N ALA A 301 -0.29 -14.39 6.54
CA ALA A 301 -0.20 -14.21 8.00
C ALA A 301 -0.21 -15.57 8.73
N PHE A 302 -1.08 -16.48 8.33
CA PHE A 302 -1.14 -17.84 8.87
C PHE A 302 0.15 -18.62 8.57
N GLY A 303 0.67 -18.51 7.34
CA GLY A 303 1.95 -19.09 6.95
C GLY A 303 3.09 -18.60 7.83
N ALA A 304 3.14 -17.29 8.11
CA ALA A 304 4.11 -16.72 9.05
C ALA A 304 3.88 -17.22 10.49
N ALA A 305 2.63 -17.42 10.92
CA ALA A 305 2.33 -17.95 12.24
C ALA A 305 2.93 -19.36 12.42
N VAL A 306 2.79 -20.25 11.43
CA VAL A 306 3.36 -21.61 11.48
C VAL A 306 4.85 -21.69 11.12
N PHE A 307 5.59 -20.58 11.24
CA PHE A 307 7.04 -20.56 10.96
C PHE A 307 7.80 -21.57 11.84
N GLY A 308 8.54 -22.47 11.18
CA GLY A 308 9.32 -23.53 11.83
C GLY A 308 8.55 -24.82 12.13
N GLU A 309 7.24 -24.88 11.86
CA GLU A 309 6.46 -26.14 11.93
C GLU A 309 6.49 -26.90 10.59
N VAL A 310 6.74 -26.19 9.48
CA VAL A 310 6.90 -26.76 8.14
C VAL A 310 8.30 -26.43 7.63
N ASP A 311 9.04 -27.47 7.23
CA ASP A 311 10.37 -27.31 6.65
C ASP A 311 10.24 -26.94 5.16
N LEU A 312 10.90 -25.86 4.78
CA LEU A 312 10.97 -25.38 3.40
C LEU A 312 12.43 -25.27 3.01
N ASP A 313 12.77 -25.73 1.81
CA ASP A 313 14.13 -25.63 1.27
C ASP A 313 14.62 -24.18 1.16
N LEU A 314 13.68 -23.24 0.94
CA LEU A 314 13.95 -21.81 0.95
C LEU A 314 13.78 -21.21 2.34
N ASN A 315 14.88 -20.99 3.04
CA ASN A 315 14.91 -20.29 4.33
C ASN A 315 15.42 -18.85 4.17
N ILE A 316 14.49 -17.89 4.04
CA ILE A 316 14.79 -16.47 3.99
C ILE A 316 14.36 -15.83 5.30
N ASN A 317 15.29 -15.17 5.98
CA ASN A 317 14.99 -14.38 7.16
C ASN A 317 15.81 -13.09 7.17
N PHE A 318 15.12 -11.97 7.04
CA PHE A 318 15.70 -10.63 7.10
C PHE A 318 15.84 -10.09 8.53
N SER A 319 15.38 -10.82 9.54
CA SER A 319 15.62 -10.46 10.94
C SER A 319 17.11 -10.60 11.30
N ASP A 320 17.61 -9.73 12.17
CA ASP A 320 19.01 -9.79 12.64
C ASP A 320 19.27 -10.94 13.63
N ALA A 321 18.22 -11.72 13.94
CA ALA A 321 18.26 -12.82 14.91
C ALA A 321 19.16 -14.00 14.48
N ALA A 322 19.58 -14.06 13.21
CA ALA A 322 20.51 -15.09 12.71
C ALA A 322 21.87 -15.09 13.44
N LYS A 323 22.23 -14.04 14.21
CA LYS A 323 23.44 -14.02 15.04
C LYS A 323 23.28 -14.56 16.47
N ARG A 324 22.08 -14.96 16.93
CA ARG A 324 21.85 -15.39 18.33
C ARG A 324 21.49 -16.87 18.54
N SER A 325 21.33 -17.68 17.48
CA SER A 325 20.87 -19.07 17.63
C SER A 325 21.79 -20.11 16.99
N ARG A 326 23.07 -20.12 17.37
CA ARG A 326 23.87 -21.35 17.32
C ARG A 326 24.38 -21.70 18.71
N GLY A 327 23.71 -22.68 19.32
CA GLY A 327 24.27 -23.50 20.39
C GLY A 327 24.09 -22.99 21.81
N ARG A 328 22.92 -23.24 22.40
CA ARG A 328 22.90 -23.64 23.81
C ARG A 328 21.77 -24.62 24.08
N LYS A 329 22.09 -25.91 24.00
CA LYS A 329 21.31 -26.95 24.70
C LYS A 329 21.33 -26.58 26.18
N ARG A 330 20.18 -26.15 26.70
CA ARG A 330 20.00 -25.80 28.12
C ARG A 330 20.14 -27.09 28.92
N LYS A 331 21.32 -27.33 29.52
CA LYS A 331 21.49 -28.37 30.53
C LYS A 331 20.54 -28.06 31.69
N LYS A 332 19.67 -29.02 32.04
CA LYS A 332 18.96 -29.02 33.33
C LYS A 332 20.02 -29.14 34.43
N THR A 333 20.48 -28.02 34.97
CA THR A 333 21.18 -28.00 36.25
C THR A 333 20.13 -28.03 37.35
N THR A 334 20.05 -29.14 38.06
CA THR A 334 19.46 -29.16 39.41
C THR A 334 20.33 -28.27 40.29
N MET A 335 19.91 -27.03 40.47
CA MET A 335 20.63 -26.08 41.33
C MET A 335 20.33 -26.46 42.78
N SER A 336 21.35 -26.85 43.55
CA SER A 336 21.24 -26.96 45.01
C SER A 336 21.16 -25.55 45.58
N PHE A 337 20.01 -25.20 46.17
CA PHE A 337 19.78 -23.87 46.75
C PHE A 337 20.66 -23.67 47.98
N ASN A 338 21.59 -22.72 47.90
CA ASN A 338 22.30 -22.22 49.08
C ASN A 338 21.42 -21.16 49.76
N LEU A 339 20.66 -21.59 50.78
CA LEU A 339 19.69 -20.77 51.51
C LEU A 339 20.29 -19.46 52.09
N LYS A 340 21.60 -19.43 52.35
CA LYS A 340 22.31 -18.25 52.87
C LYS A 340 22.51 -17.14 51.82
N ALA A 341 22.44 -17.45 50.52
CA ALA A 341 22.58 -16.48 49.43
C ALA A 341 21.23 -15.92 48.95
N VAL A 342 20.11 -16.58 49.29
CA VAL A 342 18.76 -16.19 48.83
C VAL A 342 18.26 -14.95 49.58
N LEU A 343 18.49 -14.87 50.89
CA LEU A 343 18.01 -13.77 51.72
C LEU A 343 18.54 -12.38 51.28
N PRO A 344 19.86 -12.17 51.05
CA PRO A 344 20.36 -10.87 50.60
C PRO A 344 19.90 -10.53 49.17
N ALA A 345 19.80 -11.52 48.28
CA ALA A 345 19.29 -11.29 46.92
C ALA A 345 17.81 -10.85 46.90
N LEU A 346 17.01 -11.37 47.84
CA LEU A 346 15.59 -11.03 47.97
C LEU A 346 15.39 -9.60 48.52
N LEU A 347 16.25 -9.16 49.44
CA LEU A 347 16.25 -7.78 49.93
C LEU A 347 16.65 -6.76 48.86
N ILE A 348 17.67 -7.07 48.04
CA ILE A 348 18.09 -6.21 46.93
C ILE A 348 16.98 -6.09 45.87
N SER A 349 16.31 -7.20 45.56
CA SER A 349 15.21 -7.19 44.60
C SER A 349 13.97 -6.45 45.12
N ILE A 350 13.62 -6.57 46.40
CA ILE A 350 12.57 -5.74 47.02
C ILE A 350 12.92 -4.25 46.94
N GLY A 351 14.18 -3.88 47.21
CA GLY A 351 14.64 -2.50 47.10
C GLY A 351 14.54 -1.93 45.67
N LEU A 352 14.92 -2.73 44.67
CA LEU A 352 14.79 -2.35 43.26
C LEU A 352 13.33 -2.18 42.83
N VAL A 353 12.44 -3.11 43.22
CA VAL A 353 11.01 -3.00 42.92
C VAL A 353 10.41 -1.78 43.60
N GLY A 354 10.72 -1.54 44.89
CA GLY A 354 10.27 -0.36 45.62
C GLY A 354 10.76 0.95 44.99
N GLY A 355 12.02 1.00 44.53
CA GLY A 355 12.59 2.15 43.84
C GLY A 355 11.91 2.45 42.51
N ILE A 356 11.59 1.42 41.71
CA ILE A 356 10.85 1.57 40.45
C ILE A 356 9.43 2.06 40.71
N VAL A 357 8.75 1.51 41.72
CA VAL A 357 7.40 1.95 42.09
C VAL A 357 7.41 3.40 42.58
N TYR A 358 8.40 3.78 43.39
CA TYR A 358 8.55 5.17 43.86
C TYR A 358 8.86 6.14 42.70
N TYR A 359 9.76 5.76 41.79
CA TYR A 359 10.10 6.57 40.61
C TYR A 359 8.90 6.75 39.68
N THR A 360 8.16 5.67 39.40
CA THR A 360 6.97 5.75 38.56
C THR A 360 5.85 6.58 39.20
N GLN A 361 5.62 6.46 40.51
CA GLN A 361 4.68 7.34 41.22
C GLN A 361 5.11 8.80 41.22
N SER A 362 6.42 9.08 41.39
CA SER A 362 6.95 10.43 41.35
C SER A 362 6.73 11.09 39.98
N GLU A 363 7.05 10.39 38.89
CA GLU A 363 6.78 10.91 37.53
C GLU A 363 5.28 11.06 37.25
N LEU A 364 4.44 10.10 37.67
CA LEU A 364 2.99 10.22 37.57
C LEU A 364 2.44 11.45 38.30
N SER A 365 3.02 11.80 39.46
CA SER A 365 2.61 12.98 40.21
C SER A 365 2.94 14.28 39.48
N LYS A 366 4.10 14.35 38.80
CA LYS A 366 4.50 15.49 37.97
C LYS A 366 3.58 15.64 36.77
N THR A 367 3.27 14.55 36.07
CA THR A 367 2.35 14.57 34.93
C THR A 367 0.94 14.97 35.36
N ARG A 368 0.45 14.47 36.51
CA ARG A 368 -0.85 14.91 37.06
C ARG A 368 -0.87 16.39 37.41
N ALA A 369 0.24 16.93 37.95
CA ALA A 369 0.36 18.36 38.23
C ALA A 369 0.35 19.19 36.94
N GLN A 370 1.05 18.75 35.88
CA GLN A 370 1.01 19.40 34.56
C GLN A 370 -0.39 19.39 33.95
N ILE A 371 -1.09 18.25 34.02
CA ILE A 371 -2.48 18.14 33.56
C ILE A 371 -3.39 19.10 34.36
N ALA A 372 -3.21 19.19 35.68
CA ALA A 372 -3.98 20.11 36.51
C ALA A 372 -3.71 21.58 36.16
N GLN A 373 -2.44 21.93 35.88
CA GLN A 373 -2.06 23.26 35.42
C GLN A 373 -2.67 23.59 34.06
N LEU A 374 -2.54 22.69 33.08
CA LEU A 374 -3.14 22.83 31.75
C LEU A 374 -4.67 22.96 31.82
N LYS A 375 -5.33 22.18 32.70
CA LYS A 375 -6.77 22.32 32.96
C LYS A 375 -7.14 23.69 33.50
N THR A 376 -6.28 24.29 34.33
CA THR A 376 -6.49 25.64 34.88
C THR A 376 -6.28 26.71 33.81
N GLU A 377 -5.30 26.54 32.92
CA GLU A 377 -4.98 27.48 31.83
C GLU A 377 -6.02 27.45 30.69
N LEU A 378 -6.54 26.27 30.34
CA LEU A 378 -7.47 26.09 29.21
C LEU A 378 -8.94 26.41 29.57
N GLY A 379 -9.27 26.47 30.86
CA GLY A 379 -10.62 26.72 31.37
C GLY A 379 -11.62 25.59 31.08
N ASP A 380 -12.78 25.62 31.75
CA ASP A 380 -13.78 24.53 31.77
C ASP A 380 -14.37 24.16 30.39
N LYS A 381 -14.11 24.95 29.34
CA LYS A 381 -14.66 24.75 27.99
C LYS A 381 -14.04 23.57 27.24
N TYR A 382 -12.82 23.16 27.58
CA TYR A 382 -12.06 22.11 26.88
C TYR A 382 -11.74 20.90 27.76
N VAL A 383 -12.21 20.90 29.02
CA VAL A 383 -11.86 19.89 30.03
C VAL A 383 -12.48 18.52 29.74
N ASP A 384 -13.65 18.50 29.07
CA ASP A 384 -14.42 17.29 28.74
C ASP A 384 -14.51 16.99 27.23
N MET A 385 -13.71 17.66 26.41
CA MET A 385 -13.66 17.35 24.97
C MET A 385 -12.84 16.07 24.74
N ASP A 386 -13.46 15.09 24.10
CA ASP A 386 -12.73 13.90 23.64
C ASP A 386 -11.74 14.25 22.52
N THR A 387 -10.75 13.38 22.35
CA THR A 387 -9.67 13.56 21.37
C THR A 387 -10.20 13.66 19.95
N GLU A 388 -11.28 12.95 19.63
CA GLU A 388 -11.93 12.96 18.32
C GLU A 388 -12.50 14.36 17.97
N THR A 389 -13.13 15.02 18.95
CA THR A 389 -13.66 16.38 18.81
C THR A 389 -12.53 17.39 18.61
N ILE A 390 -11.40 17.23 19.30
CA ILE A 390 -10.22 18.11 19.16
C ILE A 390 -9.58 17.93 17.78
N GLU A 391 -9.41 16.69 17.31
CA GLU A 391 -8.87 16.39 15.99
C GLU A 391 -9.76 16.94 14.86
N MET A 392 -11.07 16.79 14.99
CA MET A 392 -12.04 17.35 14.04
C MET A 392 -11.96 18.88 14.00
N GLN A 393 -11.83 19.55 15.15
CA GLN A 393 -11.66 21.00 15.20
C GLN A 393 -10.34 21.44 14.57
N ASN A 394 -9.24 20.75 14.85
CA ASN A 394 -7.94 21.03 14.24
C ASN A 394 -7.97 20.82 12.72
N ALA A 395 -8.58 19.75 12.23
CA ALA A 395 -8.74 19.53 10.79
C ALA A 395 -9.54 20.65 10.12
N LYS A 396 -10.59 21.16 10.80
CA LYS A 396 -11.38 22.30 10.32
C LYS A 396 -10.55 23.59 10.27
N VAL A 397 -9.71 23.84 11.27
CA VAL A 397 -8.81 25.00 11.32
C VAL A 397 -7.75 24.92 10.23
N ILE A 398 -7.09 23.76 10.06
CA ILE A 398 -6.08 23.53 9.02
C ILE A 398 -6.68 23.72 7.63
N ARG A 399 -7.88 23.17 7.38
CA ARG A 399 -8.57 23.37 6.10
C ARG A 399 -8.87 24.84 5.83
N LYS A 400 -9.29 25.57 6.87
CA LYS A 400 -9.56 27.01 6.76
C LYS A 400 -8.28 27.81 6.49
N GLN A 401 -7.17 27.45 7.14
CA GLN A 401 -5.86 28.05 6.89
C GLN A 401 -5.37 27.80 5.47
N LYS A 402 -5.45 26.56 4.99
CA LYS A 402 -5.07 26.21 3.61
C LYS A 402 -5.88 26.99 2.57
N ASN A 403 -7.19 27.11 2.81
CA ASN A 403 -8.04 27.96 1.97
C ASN A 403 -7.62 29.42 2.00
N TYR A 404 -7.09 29.96 3.11
CA TYR A 404 -6.58 31.33 3.16
C TYR A 404 -5.21 31.49 2.51
N GLU A 405 -4.35 30.47 2.57
CA GLU A 405 -3.03 30.46 1.91
C GLU A 405 -3.16 30.40 0.38
N GLU A 406 -4.22 29.76 -0.14
CA GLU A 406 -4.52 29.69 -1.58
C GLU A 406 -5.27 30.94 -2.11
N VAL A 407 -5.72 31.84 -1.23
CA VAL A 407 -6.41 33.08 -1.65
C VAL A 407 -5.38 34.10 -2.14
N ARG A 408 -5.41 34.35 -3.45
CA ARG A 408 -4.56 35.34 -4.11
C ARG A 408 -4.92 36.76 -3.65
N ILE A 409 -3.99 37.42 -2.96
CA ILE A 409 -4.20 38.75 -2.34
C ILE A 409 -3.98 39.89 -3.36
N GLU A 410 -3.24 39.65 -4.44
CA GLU A 410 -2.97 40.64 -5.50
C GLU A 410 -3.48 40.14 -6.85
N SER A 411 -4.44 40.87 -7.43
CA SER A 411 -5.10 40.51 -8.67
C SER A 411 -5.48 41.76 -9.48
N ALA A 412 -5.18 41.76 -10.78
CA ALA A 412 -5.55 42.84 -11.69
C ALA A 412 -7.04 42.80 -12.12
N ILE A 413 -7.86 41.93 -11.51
CA ILE A 413 -9.29 41.76 -11.83
C ILE A 413 -10.05 43.09 -11.80
N ALA A 414 -9.75 43.97 -10.84
CA ALA A 414 -10.39 45.28 -10.74
C ALA A 414 -10.21 46.12 -12.02
N ARG A 415 -9.05 46.02 -12.69
CA ARG A 415 -8.76 46.75 -13.94
C ARG A 415 -9.64 46.25 -15.09
N PHE A 416 -9.83 44.94 -15.21
CA PHE A 416 -10.73 44.35 -16.22
C PHE A 416 -12.20 44.66 -15.93
N MET A 417 -12.61 44.58 -14.65
CA MET A 417 -13.99 44.87 -14.23
C MET A 417 -14.41 46.34 -14.44
N GLN A 418 -13.45 47.28 -14.39
CA GLN A 418 -13.72 48.69 -14.68
C GLN A 418 -13.88 48.96 -16.17
N GLU A 419 -13.24 48.16 -17.02
CA GLU A 419 -13.21 48.37 -18.46
C GLU A 419 -14.43 47.77 -19.19
N ILE A 420 -15.05 46.73 -18.63
CA ILE A 420 -16.19 46.04 -19.28
C ILE A 420 -17.48 46.90 -19.35
N PRO A 421 -17.94 47.59 -18.28
CA PRO A 421 -19.17 48.36 -18.32
C PRO A 421 -19.30 49.37 -19.46
N PRO A 422 -18.28 50.19 -19.81
CA PRO A 422 -18.40 51.12 -20.94
C PRO A 422 -18.40 50.43 -22.32
N LEU A 423 -17.95 49.18 -22.40
CA LEU A 423 -17.93 48.39 -23.64
C LEU A 423 -19.20 47.57 -23.85
N LEU A 424 -20.05 47.44 -22.82
CA LEU A 424 -21.34 46.78 -22.93
C LEU A 424 -22.30 47.63 -23.76
N PRO A 425 -22.80 47.12 -24.89
CA PRO A 425 -23.78 47.85 -25.66
C PRO A 425 -25.14 47.86 -24.94
N ASP A 426 -25.96 48.85 -25.26
CA ASP A 426 -27.35 48.90 -24.76
C ASP A 426 -28.10 47.63 -25.14
N GLY A 427 -28.79 47.04 -24.17
CA GLY A 427 -29.44 45.74 -24.34
C GLY A 427 -28.54 44.53 -24.08
N ALA A 428 -27.32 44.70 -23.53
CA ALA A 428 -26.48 43.60 -23.07
C ALA A 428 -26.43 43.50 -21.53
N TRP A 429 -26.46 42.27 -21.01
CA TRP A 429 -26.29 41.96 -19.60
C TRP A 429 -25.24 40.86 -19.41
N LEU A 430 -24.50 40.94 -18.32
CA LEU A 430 -23.58 39.90 -17.90
C LEU A 430 -24.27 38.95 -16.92
N ASP A 431 -24.09 37.67 -17.17
CA ASP A 431 -24.59 36.57 -16.34
C ASP A 431 -23.47 35.99 -15.50
N GLU A 432 -22.32 35.73 -16.12
CA GLU A 432 -21.17 35.15 -15.44
C GLU A 432 -19.87 35.80 -15.90
N PHE A 433 -19.04 36.21 -14.94
CA PHE A 433 -17.68 36.64 -15.17
C PHE A 433 -16.73 35.74 -14.38
N ARG A 434 -15.97 34.90 -15.10
CA ARG A 434 -15.07 33.92 -14.48
C ARG A 434 -13.64 34.24 -14.84
N VAL A 435 -12.79 34.29 -13.82
CA VAL A 435 -11.34 34.47 -13.99
C VAL A 435 -10.65 33.21 -13.49
N SER A 436 -9.82 32.62 -14.33
CA SER A 436 -8.91 31.53 -13.97
C SER A 436 -7.48 31.93 -14.32
N TYR A 437 -6.51 31.17 -13.82
CA TYR A 437 -5.10 31.39 -14.10
C TYR A 437 -4.51 30.08 -14.64
N LYS A 438 -3.78 30.16 -15.76
CA LYS A 438 -3.05 29.00 -16.31
C LYS A 438 -1.61 29.03 -15.77
N GLU A 439 -1.22 27.98 -15.06
CA GLU A 439 0.17 27.78 -14.61
C GLU A 439 1.06 27.47 -15.83
N THR A 440 1.83 28.47 -16.27
CA THR A 440 2.76 28.33 -17.41
C THR A 440 4.24 28.32 -17.00
N GLY A 441 4.51 28.15 -15.70
CA GLY A 441 5.85 27.86 -15.15
C GLY A 441 6.69 29.07 -14.74
N PHE A 442 6.37 30.30 -15.18
CA PHE A 442 7.09 31.51 -14.74
C PHE A 442 6.20 32.72 -14.43
N ILE A 443 5.05 32.90 -15.09
CA ILE A 443 4.06 33.95 -14.78
C ILE A 443 2.66 33.38 -15.03
N ASP A 444 1.75 33.49 -14.07
CA ASP A 444 0.35 33.10 -14.26
C ASP A 444 -0.36 34.08 -15.19
N LYS A 445 -0.72 33.63 -16.41
CA LYS A 445 -1.56 34.42 -17.31
C LYS A 445 -3.04 34.24 -16.91
N PRO A 446 -3.81 35.33 -16.73
CA PRO A 446 -5.24 35.22 -16.49
C PRO A 446 -5.94 34.68 -17.75
N VAL A 447 -7.04 33.98 -17.56
CA VAL A 447 -7.99 33.60 -18.61
C VAL A 447 -9.36 34.04 -18.13
N ILE A 448 -10.07 34.81 -18.95
CA ILE A 448 -11.35 35.40 -18.58
C ILE A 448 -12.46 34.81 -19.46
N SER A 449 -13.53 34.32 -18.82
CA SER A 449 -14.78 33.97 -19.48
C SER A 449 -15.83 35.02 -19.14
N ILE A 450 -16.41 35.62 -20.18
CA ILE A 450 -17.49 36.61 -20.05
C ILE A 450 -18.73 36.04 -20.73
N ASN A 451 -19.74 35.74 -19.94
CA ASN A 451 -20.99 35.17 -20.41
C ASN A 451 -22.13 36.14 -20.12
N GLY A 452 -23.12 36.17 -21.01
CA GLY A 452 -24.20 37.12 -20.88
C GLY A 452 -25.26 36.96 -21.94
N TYR A 453 -26.21 37.88 -21.92
CA TYR A 453 -27.35 37.89 -22.82
C TYR A 453 -27.44 39.24 -23.51
N VAL A 454 -27.92 39.23 -24.75
CA VAL A 454 -28.32 40.46 -25.44
C VAL A 454 -29.77 40.37 -25.88
N TYR A 455 -30.45 41.51 -25.85
CA TYR A 455 -31.82 41.67 -26.30
C TYR A 455 -31.93 42.90 -27.21
N ASP A 456 -32.63 42.71 -28.30
CA ASP A 456 -33.11 43.75 -29.21
C ASP A 456 -34.40 43.21 -29.86
N GLU A 457 -35.34 44.11 -30.18
CA GLU A 457 -36.58 43.75 -30.87
C GLU A 457 -36.31 43.08 -32.23
N VAL A 458 -35.20 43.44 -32.88
CA VAL A 458 -34.75 42.85 -34.14
C VAL A 458 -33.69 41.77 -33.86
N LYS A 459 -34.05 40.51 -34.09
CA LYS A 459 -33.17 39.35 -33.85
C LYS A 459 -31.79 39.42 -34.52
N ASN A 460 -31.69 40.03 -35.70
CA ASN A 460 -30.41 40.21 -36.39
C ASN A 460 -29.49 41.26 -35.70
N GLU A 461 -30.07 42.23 -35.00
CA GLU A 461 -29.29 43.23 -34.25
C GLU A 461 -28.69 42.62 -32.99
N GLN A 462 -29.32 41.61 -32.38
CA GLN A 462 -28.76 40.88 -31.23
C GLN A 462 -27.35 40.32 -31.54
N PHE A 463 -27.16 39.65 -32.69
CA PHE A 463 -25.82 39.16 -33.08
C PHE A 463 -24.82 40.29 -33.30
N ARG A 464 -25.26 41.46 -33.80
CA ARG A 464 -24.41 42.64 -33.98
C ARG A 464 -23.98 43.24 -32.65
N LEU A 465 -24.83 43.21 -31.63
CA LEU A 465 -24.50 43.67 -30.27
C LEU A 465 -23.40 42.78 -29.66
N VAL A 466 -23.51 41.45 -29.79
CA VAL A 466 -22.45 40.53 -29.32
C VAL A 466 -21.13 40.80 -30.03
N TYR A 467 -21.15 40.98 -31.37
CA TYR A 467 -19.94 41.27 -32.12
C TYR A 467 -19.33 42.64 -31.78
N ARG A 468 -20.17 43.65 -31.50
CA ARG A 468 -19.72 44.97 -31.04
C ARG A 468 -19.00 44.87 -29.70
N LEU A 469 -19.53 44.09 -28.76
CA LEU A 469 -18.89 43.83 -27.47
C LEU A 469 -17.55 43.12 -27.66
N GLN A 470 -17.49 42.04 -28.46
CA GLN A 470 -16.25 41.32 -28.73
C GLN A 470 -15.19 42.25 -29.33
N LYS A 471 -15.57 43.03 -30.34
CA LYS A 471 -14.67 43.98 -31.00
C LYS A 471 -14.20 45.08 -30.06
N GLY A 472 -15.09 45.62 -29.22
CA GLY A 472 -14.74 46.61 -28.20
C GLY A 472 -13.72 46.09 -27.19
N LEU A 473 -13.83 44.82 -26.79
CA LEU A 473 -12.82 44.16 -25.94
C LEU A 473 -11.48 43.97 -26.69
N GLN A 474 -11.49 43.61 -27.96
CA GLN A 474 -10.27 43.47 -28.78
C GLN A 474 -9.55 44.80 -29.00
N GLU A 475 -10.29 45.91 -29.08
CA GLU A 475 -9.74 47.26 -29.28
C GLU A 475 -9.37 47.97 -27.97
N SER A 476 -9.84 47.47 -26.81
CA SER A 476 -9.49 48.04 -25.51
C SER A 476 -8.01 47.84 -25.21
N PRO A 477 -7.26 48.91 -24.84
CA PRO A 477 -5.86 48.79 -24.44
C PRO A 477 -5.65 47.86 -23.24
N VAL A 478 -6.64 47.76 -22.33
CA VAL A 478 -6.55 46.92 -21.14
C VAL A 478 -6.64 45.43 -21.48
N PHE A 479 -7.54 45.07 -22.40
CA PHE A 479 -7.74 43.68 -22.80
C PHE A 479 -6.72 43.22 -23.86
N SER A 480 -6.41 44.06 -24.84
CA SER A 480 -5.40 43.74 -25.88
C SER A 480 -3.97 43.64 -25.36
N GLU A 481 -3.62 44.35 -24.27
CA GLU A 481 -2.34 44.18 -23.58
C GLU A 481 -2.25 42.84 -22.84
N ALA A 482 -3.39 42.35 -22.32
CA ALA A 482 -3.45 41.20 -21.42
C ALA A 482 -3.74 39.87 -22.12
N PHE A 483 -4.44 39.89 -23.25
CA PHE A 483 -4.93 38.70 -23.96
C PHE A 483 -4.53 38.74 -25.43
N GLU A 484 -4.01 37.61 -25.93
CA GLU A 484 -3.62 37.48 -27.33
C GLU A 484 -4.84 37.19 -28.20
N ASN A 485 -5.83 36.47 -27.66
CA ASN A 485 -7.06 36.10 -28.35
C ASN A 485 -8.30 36.41 -27.51
N ILE A 486 -9.34 36.94 -28.16
CA ILE A 486 -10.66 37.17 -27.57
C ILE A 486 -11.71 36.58 -28.51
N ASP A 487 -12.15 35.37 -28.17
CA ASP A 487 -12.95 34.52 -29.04
C ASP A 487 -14.40 34.40 -28.55
N LEU A 488 -15.32 34.48 -29.49
CA LEU A 488 -16.72 34.13 -29.29
C LEU A 488 -16.88 32.62 -29.44
N LEU A 489 -17.01 31.93 -28.31
CA LEU A 489 -17.09 30.47 -28.28
C LEU A 489 -18.44 29.96 -28.75
N THR A 490 -19.53 30.65 -28.37
CA THR A 490 -20.89 30.20 -28.65
C THR A 490 -21.87 31.37 -28.60
N THR A 491 -22.89 31.31 -29.45
CA THR A 491 -24.10 32.12 -29.38
C THR A 491 -25.31 31.22 -29.50
N GLU A 492 -26.26 31.32 -28.58
CA GLU A 492 -27.48 30.49 -28.56
C GLU A 492 -28.70 31.38 -28.32
N THR A 493 -29.78 31.16 -29.08
CA THR A 493 -31.06 31.80 -28.76
C THR A 493 -31.69 31.10 -27.56
N GLN A 494 -32.05 31.86 -26.53
CA GLN A 494 -32.71 31.37 -25.33
C GLN A 494 -33.98 32.20 -25.06
N GLN A 495 -34.95 31.60 -24.38
CA GLN A 495 -36.12 32.32 -23.88
C GLN A 495 -35.88 32.73 -22.43
N MET A 496 -36.00 34.03 -22.16
CA MET A 496 -35.88 34.58 -20.80
C MET A 496 -37.12 35.43 -20.52
N GLU A 497 -37.92 35.00 -19.54
CA GLU A 497 -39.18 35.67 -19.14
C GLU A 497 -40.14 35.98 -20.30
N GLY A 498 -40.14 35.13 -21.33
CA GLY A 498 -41.00 35.26 -22.52
C GLY A 498 -40.39 36.08 -23.67
N PHE A 499 -39.17 36.58 -23.53
CA PHE A 499 -38.42 37.26 -24.59
C PHE A 499 -37.36 36.35 -25.21
N ASP A 500 -37.22 36.41 -26.53
CA ASP A 500 -36.11 35.76 -27.23
C ASP A 500 -34.84 36.60 -27.09
N VAL A 501 -33.87 36.08 -26.34
CA VAL A 501 -32.56 36.68 -26.12
C VAL A 501 -31.46 35.84 -26.76
N THR A 502 -30.34 36.46 -27.09
CA THR A 502 -29.14 35.74 -27.55
C THR A 502 -28.14 35.65 -26.42
N TYR A 503 -27.91 34.45 -25.91
CA TYR A 503 -26.86 34.15 -24.96
C TYR A 503 -25.52 34.07 -25.68
N PHE A 504 -24.46 34.63 -25.09
CA PHE A 504 -23.11 34.59 -25.62
C PHE A 504 -22.10 34.10 -24.57
N LYS A 505 -21.02 33.49 -25.07
CA LYS A 505 -19.83 33.12 -24.28
C LYS A 505 -18.57 33.64 -24.97
N LEU A 506 -17.90 34.58 -24.34
CA LEU A 506 -16.61 35.12 -24.77
C LEU A 506 -15.49 34.56 -23.90
N ARG A 507 -14.35 34.24 -24.51
CA ARG A 507 -13.14 33.79 -23.81
C ARG A 507 -11.96 34.65 -24.24
N CYS A 508 -11.27 35.20 -23.25
CA CYS A 508 -10.05 35.99 -23.42
C CYS A 508 -8.88 35.14 -22.90
N GLU A 509 -7.89 34.85 -23.73
CA GLU A 509 -6.71 34.05 -23.37
C GLU A 509 -5.38 34.49 -24.00
#